data_AF-A0A4V3D913-F1
#
_entry.id   AF-A0A4V3D913-F1
#
_cell.length_a   1.000
_cell.length_b   1.000
_cell.length_c   1.000
_cell.angle_alpha   90.00
_cell.angle_beta   90.00
_cell.angle_gamma   90.00
#
_symmetry.space_group_name_H-M   'P 1'
#
loop_
_entity.id
_entity.type
_entity.pdbx_description
1 polymer ?
#
loop_
_entity_poly.entity_id
_entity_poly.type
_entity_poly.pdbx_seq_one_letter_code
_entity_poly.pdbx_strand_id
1 'polypeptide(L)'
;MTSDPSPGFLGFTSAGVIAIHADWPAYPLEHGVPILLRSLACFPEGTMFDVCDDIDRCLLLAPSEGEGSANWPISEKRMYVALWHEDLLAAADAGFLAGVERISERDYEERRLDSLRADVTGSLTEEAIRRLDDRDPLDLLGYIVDGKFIPSRVRERHEERFALEEDEDDWWERSREFPGFPGSGLRLTTSGWDRVGEIWTEELILPSLREDRLRLLLGHRYYDTVLRELCVMLEATMKDRLGSRRIGWKLVEEFVERLRESRNYRESWIRTMRTELRTMFAFVRNEFAHNVLDLEPRRAMANIGRAADLVGMVVGVSLDPQDRS
;
A
#
# COMPACT_ATOMS: atom_id res chain seq x y z
N MET A 1 23.45 -20.92 -5.81
CA MET A 1 23.55 -19.52 -5.37
C MET A 1 22.14 -19.04 -5.06
N THR A 2 21.75 -19.10 -3.79
CA THR A 2 20.44 -18.67 -3.30
C THR A 2 20.64 -17.34 -2.59
N SER A 3 20.78 -16.26 -3.37
CA SER A 3 20.58 -14.92 -2.81
C SER A 3 19.09 -14.78 -2.63
N ASP A 4 18.65 -14.70 -1.38
CA ASP A 4 17.32 -14.20 -1.07
C ASP A 4 17.21 -12.83 -1.75
N PRO A 5 16.42 -12.66 -2.83
CA PRO A 5 16.25 -11.34 -3.41
C PRO A 5 15.64 -10.47 -2.31
N SER A 6 16.22 -9.29 -2.07
CA SER A 6 15.71 -8.32 -1.10
C SER A 6 14.18 -8.28 -1.16
N PRO A 7 13.45 -8.32 -0.02
CA PRO A 7 11.99 -8.44 -0.02
C PRO A 7 11.30 -7.33 -0.83
N GLY A 8 11.95 -6.17 -1.00
CA GLY A 8 11.48 -5.08 -1.85
C GLY A 8 11.91 -5.10 -3.31
N PHE A 9 12.51 -6.19 -3.81
CA PHE A 9 12.78 -6.34 -5.24
C PHE A 9 11.48 -6.51 -6.02
N LEU A 10 11.09 -5.49 -6.81
CA LEU A 10 9.89 -5.50 -7.65
C LEU A 10 10.17 -6.08 -9.04
N GLY A 11 11.44 -6.19 -9.43
CA GLY A 11 11.89 -6.62 -10.74
C GLY A 11 11.50 -5.64 -11.85
N PHE A 12 11.21 -6.16 -13.05
CA PHE A 12 10.82 -5.32 -14.18
C PHE A 12 9.41 -4.75 -14.00
N THR A 13 9.34 -3.42 -14.05
CA THR A 13 8.13 -2.59 -14.00
C THR A 13 8.08 -1.73 -15.26
N SER A 14 7.00 -0.98 -15.46
CA SER A 14 6.89 -0.01 -16.55
C SER A 14 7.95 1.10 -16.51
N ALA A 15 8.50 1.39 -15.31
CA ALA A 15 9.57 2.35 -15.08
C ALA A 15 10.98 1.73 -15.03
N GLY A 16 11.11 0.43 -15.35
CA GLY A 16 12.39 -0.29 -15.36
C GLY A 16 12.55 -1.28 -14.21
N VAL A 17 13.79 -1.60 -13.85
CA VAL A 17 14.07 -2.54 -12.74
C VAL A 17 14.12 -1.79 -11.43
N ILE A 18 13.23 -2.15 -10.50
CA ILE A 18 13.09 -1.43 -9.23
C ILE A 18 13.31 -2.36 -8.04
N ALA A 19 13.98 -1.83 -7.02
CA ALA A 19 14.09 -2.42 -5.69
C ALA A 19 13.85 -1.33 -4.64
N ILE A 20 12.96 -1.60 -3.69
CA ILE A 20 12.76 -0.80 -2.49
C ILE A 20 13.63 -1.38 -1.36
N HIS A 21 14.36 -0.53 -0.66
CA HIS A 21 15.34 -0.92 0.37
C HIS A 21 14.71 -1.19 1.75
N ALA A 22 13.38 -1.13 1.83
CA ALA A 22 12.61 -1.42 3.03
C ALA A 22 12.13 -2.87 3.08
N ASP A 23 12.04 -3.46 4.27
CA ASP A 23 11.35 -4.74 4.50
C ASP A 23 9.90 -4.50 4.90
N TRP A 24 9.05 -4.13 3.94
CA TRP A 24 7.67 -3.74 4.19
C TRP A 24 6.65 -4.86 4.03
N PRO A 25 5.55 -4.84 4.79
CA PRO A 25 4.50 -5.87 4.72
C PRO A 25 3.69 -5.84 3.42
N ALA A 26 3.81 -4.79 2.60
CA ALA A 26 3.21 -4.62 1.28
C ALA A 26 4.11 -3.72 0.40
N TYR A 27 4.00 -3.84 -0.92
CA TYR A 27 4.78 -3.11 -1.92
C TYR A 27 3.87 -2.56 -3.03
N PRO A 28 4.30 -1.54 -3.79
CA PRO A 28 3.51 -1.06 -4.91
C PRO A 28 3.42 -2.13 -5.98
N LEU A 29 2.24 -2.28 -6.60
CA LEU A 29 2.03 -3.24 -7.68
C LEU A 29 2.82 -2.85 -8.93
N GLU A 30 2.70 -1.57 -9.33
CA GLU A 30 3.24 -0.98 -10.55
C GLU A 30 3.01 0.54 -10.50
N HIS A 31 3.59 1.30 -11.41
CA HIS A 31 3.38 2.75 -11.56
C HIS A 31 2.07 3.07 -12.28
N GLY A 32 1.53 4.26 -11.99
CA GLY A 32 0.41 4.87 -12.70
C GLY A 32 -0.79 5.11 -11.81
N VAL A 33 -1.43 6.27 -12.03
CA VAL A 33 -2.67 6.68 -11.36
C VAL A 33 -3.75 5.58 -11.34
N PRO A 34 -4.06 4.86 -12.44
CA PRO A 34 -5.07 3.80 -12.39
C PRO A 34 -4.76 2.69 -11.37
N ILE A 35 -3.48 2.34 -11.23
CA ILE A 35 -3.03 1.26 -10.33
C ILE A 35 -3.11 1.74 -8.88
N LEU A 36 -2.65 2.97 -8.62
CA LEU A 36 -2.81 3.61 -7.32
C LEU A 36 -4.27 3.66 -6.88
N LEU A 37 -5.17 4.09 -7.76
CA LEU A 37 -6.59 4.22 -7.44
C LEU A 37 -7.21 2.85 -7.13
N ARG A 38 -6.85 1.79 -7.88
CA ARG A 38 -7.27 0.42 -7.59
C ARG A 38 -6.79 -0.03 -6.21
N SER A 39 -5.52 0.18 -5.89
CA SER A 39 -4.94 -0.25 -4.61
C SER A 39 -5.59 0.45 -3.41
N LEU A 40 -5.96 1.73 -3.53
CA LEU A 40 -6.72 2.43 -2.49
C LEU A 40 -8.17 1.94 -2.40
N ALA A 41 -8.81 1.66 -3.54
CA ALA A 41 -10.18 1.15 -3.60
C ALA A 41 -10.34 -0.29 -3.10
N CYS A 42 -9.24 -0.95 -2.72
CA CYS A 42 -9.27 -2.23 -2.01
C CYS A 42 -9.87 -2.11 -0.60
N PHE A 43 -9.95 -0.89 -0.08
CA PHE A 43 -10.54 -0.56 1.22
C PHE A 43 -11.92 0.09 1.05
N PRO A 44 -12.78 0.07 2.08
CA PRO A 44 -14.11 0.69 2.01
C PRO A 44 -14.09 2.17 1.63
N GLU A 45 -15.16 2.63 0.97
CA GLU A 45 -15.35 4.05 0.66
C GLU A 45 -15.31 4.91 1.93
N GLY A 46 -14.60 6.03 1.86
CA GLY A 46 -14.36 6.92 3.01
C GLY A 46 -13.20 6.51 3.92
N THR A 47 -12.48 5.41 3.62
CA THR A 47 -11.26 5.05 4.35
C THR A 47 -10.25 6.19 4.30
N MET A 48 -9.80 6.62 5.47
CA MET A 48 -8.67 7.51 5.64
C MET A 48 -7.40 6.67 5.80
N PHE A 49 -6.28 7.15 5.26
CA PHE A 49 -4.99 6.50 5.33
C PHE A 49 -3.97 7.40 6.03
N ASP A 50 -3.23 6.80 6.96
CA ASP A 50 -2.07 7.40 7.61
C ASP A 50 -0.79 6.96 6.88
N VAL A 51 0.19 7.86 6.83
CA VAL A 51 1.55 7.54 6.35
C VAL A 51 2.29 6.82 7.47
N CYS A 52 2.74 5.59 7.20
CA CYS A 52 3.50 4.76 8.14
C CYS A 52 5.01 4.86 7.88
N ASP A 53 5.41 4.95 6.61
CA ASP A 53 6.82 4.99 6.21
C ASP A 53 6.96 5.61 4.82
N ASP A 54 8.15 6.12 4.51
CA ASP A 54 8.51 6.73 3.22
C ASP A 54 9.96 6.40 2.88
N ILE A 55 10.13 5.53 1.88
CA ILE A 55 11.43 5.03 1.43
C ILE A 55 11.42 4.93 -0.10
N ASP A 56 12.51 5.36 -0.72
CA ASP A 56 12.71 5.29 -2.18
C ASP A 56 11.59 5.95 -3.00
N ARG A 57 10.98 7.04 -2.47
CA ARG A 57 9.84 7.76 -3.07
C ARG A 57 8.57 6.91 -3.19
N CYS A 58 8.44 5.95 -2.30
CA CYS A 58 7.25 5.16 -2.12
C CYS A 58 6.76 5.38 -0.68
N LEU A 59 5.46 5.59 -0.52
CA LEU A 59 4.84 5.67 0.79
C LEU A 59 4.23 4.33 1.15
N LEU A 60 4.46 3.88 2.38
CA LEU A 60 3.66 2.84 3.00
C LEU A 60 2.53 3.48 3.79
N LEU A 61 1.28 3.14 3.43
CA LEU A 61 0.08 3.67 4.05
C LEU A 61 -0.70 2.58 4.76
N ALA A 62 -1.36 2.91 5.87
CA ALA A 62 -2.32 2.04 6.55
C ALA A 62 -3.65 2.76 6.77
N PRO A 63 -4.79 2.06 6.78
CA PRO A 63 -6.07 2.65 7.19
C PRO A 63 -5.95 3.25 8.60
N SER A 64 -6.42 4.49 8.77
CA SER A 64 -6.42 5.17 10.07
C SER A 64 -7.35 4.44 11.04
N GLU A 65 -6.86 4.10 12.23
CA GLU A 65 -7.64 3.42 13.29
C GLU A 65 -7.98 4.38 14.46
N GLY A 66 -7.67 5.67 14.32
CA GLY A 66 -7.89 6.71 15.32
C GLY A 66 -6.63 7.53 15.56
N GLU A 67 -6.62 8.35 16.63
CA GLU A 67 -5.41 9.11 17.00
C GLU A 67 -4.24 8.16 17.33
N GLY A 68 -3.10 8.38 16.67
CA GLY A 68 -1.85 7.65 16.94
C GLY A 68 -1.66 6.34 16.17
N SER A 69 -2.52 5.98 15.20
CA SER A 69 -2.32 4.77 14.38
C SER A 69 -1.10 4.80 13.47
N ALA A 70 -0.60 5.99 13.14
CA ALA A 70 0.65 6.19 12.37
C ALA A 70 1.89 5.69 13.14
N ASN A 71 1.89 5.75 14.48
CA ASN A 71 3.04 5.40 15.31
C ASN A 71 3.05 3.91 15.70
N TRP A 72 2.10 3.12 15.20
CA TRP A 72 2.06 1.71 15.52
C TRP A 72 3.17 0.95 14.80
N PRO A 73 3.82 -0.02 15.46
CA PRO A 73 4.84 -0.83 14.82
C PRO A 73 4.33 -1.47 13.53
N ILE A 74 5.12 -1.32 12.46
CA ILE A 74 4.87 -1.99 11.19
C ILE A 74 4.82 -3.49 11.45
N SER A 75 3.70 -4.11 11.09
CA SER A 75 3.40 -5.51 11.37
C SER A 75 2.72 -6.17 10.20
N GLU A 76 3.18 -7.36 9.83
CA GLU A 76 2.56 -8.21 8.81
C GLU A 76 1.09 -8.56 9.08
N LYS A 77 0.55 -8.32 10.28
CA LYS A 77 -0.85 -8.61 10.63
C LYS A 77 -1.83 -7.54 10.17
N ARG A 78 -1.36 -6.31 9.90
CA ARG A 78 -2.18 -5.20 9.43
C ARG A 78 -2.25 -5.19 7.90
N MET A 79 -3.15 -4.40 7.35
CA MET A 79 -3.33 -4.22 5.91
C MET A 79 -2.71 -2.87 5.51
N TYR A 80 -1.90 -2.88 4.46
CA TYR A 80 -1.18 -1.70 3.98
C TYR A 80 -1.28 -1.58 2.47
N VAL A 81 -1.14 -0.35 1.98
CA VAL A 81 -0.95 -0.08 0.57
C VAL A 81 0.33 0.73 0.40
N ALA A 82 1.14 0.38 -0.58
CA ALA A 82 2.34 1.13 -0.90
C ALA A 82 2.20 1.83 -2.26
N LEU A 83 2.52 3.12 -2.34
CA LEU A 83 2.21 3.99 -3.47
C LEU A 83 3.38 4.91 -3.80
N TRP A 84 3.64 5.11 -5.10
CA TRP A 84 4.68 6.04 -5.56
C TRP A 84 4.29 7.51 -5.37
N HIS A 85 5.28 8.34 -5.05
CA HIS A 85 5.09 9.79 -4.87
C HIS A 85 4.51 10.44 -6.13
N GLU A 86 5.05 10.11 -7.30
CA GLU A 86 4.61 10.71 -8.56
C GLU A 86 3.15 10.41 -8.87
N ASP A 87 2.69 9.18 -8.59
CA ASP A 87 1.31 8.77 -8.81
C ASP A 87 0.36 9.45 -7.84
N LEU A 88 0.77 9.59 -6.58
CA LEU A 88 0.02 10.32 -5.55
C LEU A 88 -0.20 11.77 -5.96
N LEU A 89 0.86 12.45 -6.39
CA LEU A 89 0.81 13.83 -6.81
C LEU A 89 -0.05 14.01 -8.08
N ALA A 90 0.13 13.13 -9.07
CA ALA A 90 -0.67 13.16 -10.30
C ALA A 90 -2.17 12.89 -10.02
N ALA A 91 -2.48 11.96 -9.12
CA ALA A 91 -3.86 11.67 -8.72
C ALA A 91 -4.48 12.81 -7.89
N ALA A 92 -3.68 13.50 -7.06
CA ALA A 92 -4.11 14.68 -6.31
C ALA A 92 -4.43 15.86 -7.26
N ASP A 93 -3.56 16.14 -8.24
CA ASP A 93 -3.80 17.19 -9.24
C ASP A 93 -5.06 16.94 -10.06
N ALA A 94 -5.37 15.67 -10.35
CA ALA A 94 -6.59 15.27 -11.04
C ALA A 94 -7.85 15.32 -10.14
N GLY A 95 -7.71 15.67 -8.85
CA GLY A 95 -8.81 15.73 -7.89
C GLY A 95 -9.33 14.37 -7.41
N PHE A 96 -8.59 13.28 -7.65
CA PHE A 96 -8.97 11.94 -7.24
C PHE A 96 -8.63 11.64 -5.77
N LEU A 97 -7.67 12.38 -5.21
CA LEU A 97 -7.25 12.27 -3.82
C LEU A 97 -7.51 13.57 -3.05
N ALA A 98 -7.81 13.42 -1.77
CA ALA A 98 -7.82 14.51 -0.80
C ALA A 98 -6.76 14.25 0.28
N GLY A 99 -6.21 15.33 0.84
CA GLY A 99 -5.20 15.26 1.90
C GLY A 99 -3.75 15.14 1.41
N VAL A 100 -3.52 15.34 0.11
CA VAL A 100 -2.19 15.39 -0.52
C VAL A 100 -1.99 16.77 -1.13
N GLU A 101 -0.83 17.37 -0.88
CA GLU A 101 -0.40 18.61 -1.52
C GLU A 101 1.00 18.44 -2.12
N ARG A 102 1.37 19.27 -3.10
CA ARG A 102 2.74 19.36 -3.61
C ARG A 102 3.55 20.25 -2.67
N ILE A 103 4.63 19.71 -2.12
CA ILE A 103 5.61 20.47 -1.34
C ILE A 103 7.00 20.31 -1.92
N SER A 104 7.90 21.23 -1.60
CA SER A 104 9.30 21.10 -1.99
C SER A 104 9.98 19.97 -1.20
N GLU A 105 11.07 19.42 -1.74
CA GLU A 105 11.92 18.46 -1.00
C GLU A 105 12.39 19.03 0.35
N ARG A 106 12.70 20.32 0.40
CA ARG A 106 13.09 21.00 1.63
C ARG A 106 11.96 20.98 2.66
N ASP A 107 10.76 21.43 2.27
CA ASP A 107 9.61 21.44 3.17
C ASP A 107 9.26 20.02 3.65
N TYR A 108 9.42 19.03 2.78
CA TYR A 108 9.21 17.63 3.10
C TYR A 108 10.20 17.15 4.18
N GLU A 109 11.50 17.37 3.98
CA GLU A 109 12.53 16.97 4.95
C GLU A 109 12.41 17.74 6.27
N GLU A 110 12.06 19.04 6.23
CA GLU A 110 11.81 19.84 7.43
C GLU A 110 10.63 19.27 8.24
N ARG A 111 9.50 18.95 7.59
CA ARG A 111 8.35 18.30 8.26
C ARG A 111 8.71 16.93 8.83
N ARG A 112 9.51 16.14 8.11
CA ARG A 112 9.99 14.83 8.58
C ARG A 112 10.87 14.96 9.82
N LEU A 113 11.79 15.94 9.84
CA LEU A 113 12.62 16.22 11.00
C LEU A 113 11.79 16.70 12.20
N ASP A 114 10.77 17.53 11.98
CA ASP A 114 9.86 17.96 13.03
C ASP A 114 9.05 16.81 13.63
N SER A 115 8.58 15.88 12.80
CA SER A 115 7.94 14.64 13.29
C SER A 115 8.91 13.82 14.14
N LEU A 116 10.15 13.64 13.67
CA LEU A 116 11.17 12.90 14.42
C LEU A 116 11.53 13.59 15.74
N ARG A 117 11.60 14.93 15.77
CA ARG A 117 11.77 15.71 17.02
C ARG A 117 10.64 15.43 18.00
N ALA A 118 9.40 15.43 17.52
CA ALA A 118 8.24 15.15 18.35
C ALA A 118 8.29 13.73 18.95
N ASP A 119 8.61 12.72 18.14
CA ASP A 119 8.72 11.32 18.59
C ASP A 119 9.83 11.11 19.61
N VAL A 120 11.02 11.69 19.37
CA VAL A 120 12.13 11.65 20.32
C VAL A 120 11.73 12.33 21.61
N THR A 121 11.18 13.55 21.54
CA THR A 121 10.77 14.32 22.71
C THR A 121 9.70 13.59 23.53
N GLY A 122 8.70 13.00 22.87
CA GLY A 122 7.65 12.21 23.52
C GLY A 122 8.14 10.94 24.20
N SER A 123 9.32 10.44 23.81
CA SER A 123 9.95 9.26 24.41
C SER A 123 10.87 9.58 25.59
N LEU A 124 11.16 10.86 25.85
CA LEU A 124 12.03 11.31 26.93
C LEU A 124 11.27 11.47 28.25
N THR A 125 11.97 11.28 29.37
CA THR A 125 11.44 11.62 30.70
C THR A 125 11.48 13.14 30.91
N GLU A 126 10.63 13.67 31.80
CA GLU A 126 10.67 15.11 32.16
C GLU A 126 12.07 15.57 32.61
N GLU A 127 12.81 14.70 33.31
CA GLU A 127 14.17 15.01 33.75
C GLU A 127 15.16 15.05 32.58
N ALA A 128 15.02 14.16 31.59
CA ALA A 128 15.81 14.22 30.36
C ALA A 128 15.46 15.47 29.53
N ILE A 129 14.18 15.85 29.46
CA ILE A 129 13.72 17.08 28.81
C ILE A 129 14.33 18.31 29.48
N ARG A 130 14.34 18.38 30.81
CA ARG A 130 14.96 19.49 31.55
C ARG A 130 16.48 19.57 31.36
N ARG A 131 17.15 18.45 31.05
CA ARG A 131 18.60 18.37 30.80
C ARG A 131 18.98 18.62 29.34
N LEU A 132 18.01 18.79 28.43
CA LEU A 132 18.31 19.14 27.04
C LEU A 132 19.00 20.51 26.94
N ASP A 133 18.73 21.45 27.86
CA ASP A 133 19.42 22.75 27.99
C ASP A 133 19.59 23.46 26.64
N ASP A 134 18.46 23.69 25.96
CA ASP A 134 18.33 24.28 24.61
C ASP A 134 18.93 23.47 23.43
N ARG A 135 19.35 22.22 23.65
CA ARG A 135 19.78 21.33 22.55
C ARG A 135 18.59 20.81 21.73
N ASP A 136 18.82 20.55 20.44
CA ASP A 136 17.82 19.90 19.60
C ASP A 136 17.65 18.44 20.08
N PRO A 137 16.43 17.95 20.30
CA PRO A 137 16.19 16.55 20.65
C PRO A 137 16.87 15.55 19.72
N LEU A 138 17.05 15.89 18.43
CA LEU A 138 17.74 15.05 17.46
C LEU A 138 19.23 14.82 17.79
N ASP A 139 19.86 15.72 18.56
CA ASP A 139 21.26 15.58 18.99
C ASP A 139 21.45 14.41 19.97
N LEU A 140 20.35 13.87 20.52
CA LEU A 140 20.36 12.69 21.38
C LEU A 140 20.29 11.37 20.60
N LEU A 141 19.99 11.42 19.30
CA LEU A 141 19.94 10.23 18.46
C LEU A 141 21.35 9.73 18.15
N GLY A 142 21.50 8.41 18.09
CA GLY A 142 22.77 7.77 17.78
C GLY A 142 22.64 6.25 17.82
N TYR A 143 23.73 5.57 17.53
CA TYR A 143 23.79 4.12 17.44
C TYR A 143 24.87 3.59 18.38
N ILE A 144 24.64 2.40 18.94
CA ILE A 144 25.60 1.73 19.81
C ILE A 144 26.39 0.72 18.98
N VAL A 145 27.71 0.92 18.87
CA VAL A 145 28.64 -0.01 18.21
C VAL A 145 29.68 -0.42 19.23
N ASP A 146 29.81 -1.73 19.46
CA ASP A 146 30.74 -2.29 20.45
C ASP A 146 30.63 -1.63 21.84
N GLY A 147 29.40 -1.35 22.27
CA GLY A 147 29.10 -0.71 23.56
C GLY A 147 29.40 0.80 23.61
N LYS A 148 29.80 1.42 22.50
CA LYS A 148 30.04 2.87 22.40
C LYS A 148 28.90 3.54 21.66
N PHE A 149 28.38 4.62 22.24
CA PHE A 149 27.41 5.49 21.57
C PHE A 149 28.12 6.35 20.52
N ILE A 150 27.59 6.36 19.30
CA ILE A 150 28.02 7.20 18.19
C ILE A 150 26.83 8.09 17.82
N PRO A 151 26.95 9.42 17.98
CA PRO A 151 25.87 10.35 17.64
C PRO A 151 25.46 10.25 16.18
N SER A 152 24.16 10.37 15.93
CA SER A 152 23.62 10.50 14.59
C SER A 152 23.89 11.91 14.09
N ARG A 153 24.32 12.04 12.82
CA ARG A 153 24.53 13.34 12.17
C ARG A 153 23.32 13.77 11.35
N VAL A 154 22.12 13.47 11.81
CA VAL A 154 20.88 13.67 11.03
C VAL A 154 20.69 15.16 10.71
N ARG A 155 20.81 16.02 11.73
CA ARG A 155 20.70 17.47 11.59
C ARG A 155 21.84 18.07 10.75
N GLU A 156 23.09 17.77 11.09
CA GLU A 156 24.27 18.25 10.35
C GLU A 156 24.17 17.92 8.85
N ARG A 157 23.78 16.69 8.52
CA ARG A 157 23.59 16.28 7.11
C ARG A 157 22.46 17.03 6.42
N HIS A 158 21.37 17.35 7.12
CA HIS A 158 20.29 18.15 6.56
C HIS A 158 20.77 19.57 6.27
N GLU A 159 21.43 20.22 7.24
CA GLU A 159 22.01 21.55 7.06
C GLU A 159 23.05 21.56 5.93
N GLU A 160 23.98 20.59 5.88
CA GLU A 160 24.97 20.47 4.79
C GLU A 160 24.32 20.27 3.41
N ARG A 161 23.28 19.44 3.33
CA ARG A 161 22.56 19.13 2.08
C ARG A 161 21.92 20.38 1.47
N PHE A 162 21.41 21.27 2.31
CA PHE A 162 20.73 22.49 1.86
C PHE A 162 21.57 23.76 2.03
N ALA A 163 22.79 23.70 2.59
CA ALA A 163 23.68 24.85 2.75
C ALA A 163 24.39 25.29 1.46
N LEU A 164 24.47 24.42 0.43
CA LEU A 164 25.08 24.71 -0.87
C LEU A 164 24.15 25.53 -1.79
N GLU A 165 23.40 26.47 -1.20
CA GLU A 165 22.24 27.16 -1.79
C GLU A 165 22.57 28.11 -2.98
N GLU A 166 23.83 28.36 -3.32
CA GLU A 166 24.22 29.44 -4.26
C GLU A 166 24.71 29.03 -5.66
N ASP A 167 24.86 27.73 -5.99
CA ASP A 167 25.24 27.34 -7.36
C ASP A 167 23.99 27.08 -8.24
N GLU A 168 23.82 27.89 -9.30
CA GLU A 168 22.69 27.87 -10.25
C GLU A 168 22.53 26.53 -10.99
N ASP A 169 23.54 25.65 -10.97
CA ASP A 169 23.56 24.39 -11.72
C ASP A 169 22.76 23.24 -11.04
N ASP A 170 22.37 23.40 -9.77
CA ASP A 170 21.61 22.38 -8.99
C ASP A 170 20.08 22.55 -9.04
N TRP A 171 19.59 23.45 -9.90
CA TRP A 171 18.17 23.79 -10.02
C TRP A 171 17.26 22.58 -10.33
N TRP A 172 17.78 21.56 -11.01
CA TRP A 172 17.05 20.32 -11.36
C TRP A 172 16.80 19.39 -10.17
N GLU A 173 17.65 19.41 -9.14
CA GLU A 173 17.37 18.69 -7.88
C GLU A 173 16.38 19.46 -7.01
N ARG A 174 16.41 20.80 -7.07
CA ARG A 174 15.52 21.72 -6.34
C ARG A 174 14.06 21.74 -6.84
N SER A 175 13.80 21.27 -8.06
CA SER A 175 12.45 21.15 -8.64
C SER A 175 11.74 19.84 -8.30
N ARG A 176 12.27 19.02 -7.40
CA ARG A 176 11.65 17.74 -7.01
C ARG A 176 10.51 17.98 -6.04
N GLU A 177 9.31 17.65 -6.50
CA GLU A 177 8.07 17.78 -5.72
C GLU A 177 7.81 16.49 -4.93
N PHE A 178 7.39 16.68 -3.68
CA PHE A 178 7.07 15.60 -2.74
C PHE A 178 5.60 15.71 -2.31
N PRO A 179 4.94 14.59 -1.96
CA PRO A 179 3.63 14.59 -1.37
C PRO A 179 3.70 15.09 0.09
N GLY A 180 3.02 16.20 0.37
CA GLY A 180 2.78 16.73 1.70
C GLY A 180 1.41 16.33 2.25
N PHE A 181 1.32 16.18 3.58
CA PHE A 181 0.11 15.74 4.28
C PHE A 181 -0.27 16.74 5.39
N PRO A 182 -1.05 17.80 5.09
CA PRO A 182 -1.31 18.91 6.02
C PRO A 182 -2.25 18.57 7.21
N GLY A 183 -2.49 17.28 7.51
CA GLY A 183 -3.04 16.87 8.82
C GLY A 183 -4.32 16.03 8.81
N SER A 184 -4.96 15.77 7.65
CA SER A 184 -6.21 15.00 7.62
C SER A 184 -6.08 13.54 7.22
N GLY A 185 -4.87 13.04 6.97
CA GLY A 185 -4.67 11.76 6.27
C GLY A 185 -5.09 11.82 4.80
N LEU A 186 -4.76 10.78 4.05
CA LEU A 186 -5.07 10.65 2.63
C LEU A 186 -6.38 9.88 2.43
N ARG A 187 -7.21 10.27 1.46
CA ARG A 187 -8.37 9.45 1.04
C ARG A 187 -8.73 9.66 -0.44
N LEU A 188 -9.42 8.67 -1.00
CA LEU A 188 -10.11 8.81 -2.29
C LEU A 188 -11.27 9.80 -2.19
N THR A 189 -11.39 10.70 -3.17
CA THR A 189 -12.56 11.57 -3.34
C THR A 189 -13.69 10.83 -4.05
N THR A 190 -14.88 11.44 -4.12
CA THR A 190 -15.97 10.92 -4.96
C THR A 190 -15.53 10.77 -6.42
N SER A 191 -14.81 11.76 -6.97
CA SER A 191 -14.27 11.68 -8.33
C SER A 191 -13.25 10.56 -8.48
N GLY A 192 -12.46 10.27 -7.44
CA GLY A 192 -11.56 9.11 -7.42
C GLY A 192 -12.33 7.79 -7.50
N TRP A 193 -13.42 7.66 -6.76
CA TRP A 193 -14.30 6.48 -6.82
C TRP A 193 -15.01 6.32 -8.15
N ASP A 194 -15.47 7.41 -8.75
CA ASP A 194 -16.04 7.40 -10.10
C ASP A 194 -15.00 6.88 -11.11
N ARG A 195 -13.76 7.40 -11.03
CA ARG A 195 -12.68 6.98 -11.91
C ARG A 195 -12.30 5.50 -11.73
N VAL A 196 -12.30 4.99 -10.50
CA VAL A 196 -12.09 3.55 -10.24
C VAL A 196 -13.18 2.71 -10.93
N GLY A 197 -14.44 3.14 -10.83
CA GLY A 197 -15.56 2.45 -11.48
C GLY A 197 -15.42 2.41 -13.00
N GLU A 198 -14.98 3.51 -13.61
CA GLU A 198 -14.68 3.58 -15.05
C GLU A 198 -13.56 2.63 -15.45
N ILE A 199 -12.42 2.69 -14.74
CA ILE A 199 -11.26 1.83 -14.97
C ILE A 199 -11.69 0.36 -14.98
N TRP A 200 -12.47 -0.07 -13.99
CA TRP A 200 -12.95 -1.45 -13.94
C TRP A 200 -14.00 -1.76 -14.99
N THR A 201 -14.80 -0.79 -15.43
CA THR A 201 -15.76 -1.00 -16.52
C THR A 201 -15.04 -1.23 -17.84
N GLU A 202 -13.96 -0.50 -18.10
CA GLU A 202 -13.15 -0.60 -19.32
C GLU A 202 -12.32 -1.89 -19.36
N GLU A 203 -11.79 -2.32 -18.22
CA GLU A 203 -10.84 -3.43 -18.13
C GLU A 203 -11.43 -4.73 -17.55
N LEU A 204 -12.75 -4.81 -17.32
CA LEU A 204 -13.37 -5.98 -16.71
C LEU A 204 -13.16 -7.25 -17.55
N ILE A 205 -12.38 -8.18 -17.02
CA ILE A 205 -12.26 -9.54 -17.55
C ILE A 205 -12.97 -10.48 -16.56
N LEU A 206 -14.06 -11.10 -17.00
CA LEU A 206 -14.80 -12.06 -16.18
C LEU A 206 -14.18 -13.45 -16.25
N PRO A 207 -14.22 -14.24 -15.17
CA PRO A 207 -13.73 -15.62 -15.20
C PRO A 207 -14.52 -16.49 -16.18
N SER A 208 -13.81 -17.20 -17.05
CA SER A 208 -14.38 -18.04 -18.12
C SER A 208 -15.37 -19.09 -17.61
N LEU A 209 -15.14 -19.64 -16.42
CA LEU A 209 -15.94 -20.73 -15.84
C LEU A 209 -17.44 -20.37 -15.65
N ARG A 210 -17.81 -19.07 -15.63
CA ARG A 210 -19.20 -18.59 -15.50
C ARG A 210 -19.49 -17.30 -16.25
N GLU A 211 -18.70 -16.98 -17.25
CA GLU A 211 -18.71 -15.67 -17.90
C GLU A 211 -20.10 -15.25 -18.39
N ASP A 212 -20.81 -16.11 -19.12
CA ASP A 212 -22.13 -15.79 -19.68
C ASP A 212 -23.16 -15.41 -18.61
N ARG A 213 -23.16 -16.16 -17.49
CA ARG A 213 -24.06 -15.92 -16.37
C ARG A 213 -23.72 -14.60 -15.67
N LEU A 214 -22.44 -14.35 -15.42
CA LEU A 214 -21.98 -13.11 -14.77
C LEU A 214 -22.29 -11.89 -15.65
N ARG A 215 -22.08 -11.99 -16.97
CA ARG A 215 -22.45 -10.94 -17.93
C ARG A 215 -23.95 -10.65 -17.93
N LEU A 216 -24.79 -11.69 -17.93
CA LEU A 216 -26.25 -11.54 -17.87
C LEU A 216 -26.67 -10.78 -16.60
N LEU A 217 -26.16 -11.19 -15.44
CA LEU A 217 -26.48 -10.56 -14.16
C LEU A 217 -26.01 -9.10 -14.11
N LEU A 218 -24.80 -8.81 -14.62
CA LEU A 218 -24.29 -7.46 -14.74
C LEU A 218 -25.15 -6.58 -15.66
N GLY A 219 -25.59 -7.12 -16.80
CA GLY A 219 -26.48 -6.42 -17.73
C GLY A 219 -27.82 -6.01 -17.11
N HIS A 220 -28.30 -6.80 -16.13
CA HIS A 220 -29.50 -6.50 -15.34
C HIS A 220 -29.21 -5.76 -14.02
N ARG A 221 -27.96 -5.32 -13.79
CA ARG A 221 -27.53 -4.59 -12.59
C ARG A 221 -27.70 -5.35 -11.27
N TYR A 222 -27.66 -6.69 -11.31
CA TYR A 222 -27.62 -7.53 -10.10
C TYR A 222 -26.20 -7.59 -9.50
N TYR A 223 -25.66 -6.43 -9.16
CA TYR A 223 -24.27 -6.27 -8.73
C TYR A 223 -23.93 -7.09 -7.49
N ASP A 224 -24.82 -7.09 -6.50
CA ASP A 224 -24.65 -7.86 -5.25
C ASP A 224 -24.49 -9.36 -5.53
N THR A 225 -25.28 -9.88 -6.45
CA THR A 225 -25.32 -11.29 -6.83
C THR A 225 -24.06 -11.66 -7.60
N VAL A 226 -23.63 -10.83 -8.54
CA VAL A 226 -22.36 -10.99 -9.28
C VAL A 226 -21.19 -11.04 -8.32
N LEU A 227 -21.13 -10.09 -7.39
CA LEU A 227 -20.05 -9.99 -6.42
C LEU A 227 -20.01 -11.21 -5.49
N ARG A 228 -21.17 -11.66 -4.98
CA ARG A 228 -21.25 -12.90 -4.18
C ARG A 228 -20.76 -14.11 -4.96
N GLU A 229 -21.16 -14.25 -6.23
CA GLU A 229 -20.69 -15.36 -7.06
C GLU A 229 -19.17 -15.32 -7.25
N LEU A 230 -18.58 -14.16 -7.51
CA LEU A 230 -17.13 -14.00 -7.64
C LEU A 230 -16.40 -14.32 -6.33
N CYS A 231 -16.89 -13.88 -5.17
CA CYS A 231 -16.30 -14.24 -3.88
C CYS A 231 -16.36 -15.74 -3.60
N VAL A 232 -17.48 -16.39 -3.95
CA VAL A 232 -17.62 -17.86 -3.83
C VAL A 232 -16.65 -18.57 -4.77
N MET A 233 -16.51 -18.09 -6.00
CA MET A 233 -15.54 -18.64 -6.95
C MET A 233 -14.11 -18.49 -6.43
N LEU A 234 -13.72 -17.31 -5.95
CA LEU A 234 -12.40 -17.07 -5.37
C LEU A 234 -12.10 -18.04 -4.22
N GLU A 235 -13.01 -18.15 -3.25
CA GLU A 235 -12.86 -19.06 -2.11
C GLU A 235 -12.80 -20.53 -2.55
N ALA A 236 -13.65 -20.94 -3.50
CA ALA A 236 -13.67 -22.31 -4.01
C ALA A 236 -12.39 -22.67 -4.77
N THR A 237 -11.90 -21.76 -5.63
CA THR A 237 -10.65 -21.96 -6.38
C THR A 237 -9.47 -22.08 -5.43
N MET A 238 -9.35 -21.19 -4.43
CA MET A 238 -8.27 -21.30 -3.44
C MET A 238 -8.31 -22.64 -2.68
N LYS A 239 -9.49 -23.11 -2.26
CA LYS A 239 -9.65 -24.40 -1.57
C LYS A 239 -9.26 -25.57 -2.45
N ASP A 240 -9.72 -25.59 -3.69
CA ASP A 240 -9.43 -26.66 -4.65
C ASP A 240 -7.91 -26.77 -4.90
N ARG A 241 -7.26 -25.63 -5.17
CA ARG A 241 -5.82 -25.57 -5.40
C ARG A 241 -4.97 -26.00 -4.19
N LEU A 242 -5.44 -25.73 -2.98
CA LEU A 242 -4.75 -26.12 -1.75
C LEU A 242 -5.13 -27.52 -1.25
N GLY A 243 -6.23 -28.11 -1.73
CA GLY A 243 -6.89 -29.23 -1.06
C GLY A 243 -7.38 -28.89 0.35
N SER A 244 -7.66 -27.62 0.63
CA SER A 244 -7.95 -27.11 1.98
C SER A 244 -9.44 -27.03 2.29
N ARG A 245 -9.80 -27.18 3.56
CA ARG A 245 -11.15 -26.92 4.09
C ARG A 245 -11.24 -25.60 4.87
N ARG A 246 -10.15 -24.84 4.96
CA ARG A 246 -10.12 -23.56 5.68
C ARG A 246 -10.95 -22.52 4.94
N ILE A 247 -11.36 -21.47 5.67
CA ILE A 247 -12.16 -20.35 5.16
C ILE A 247 -11.61 -19.01 5.67
N GLY A 248 -11.99 -17.92 5.00
CA GLY A 248 -11.62 -16.56 5.40
C GLY A 248 -10.10 -16.39 5.51
N TRP A 249 -9.65 -15.67 6.54
CA TRP A 249 -8.22 -15.35 6.72
C TRP A 249 -7.33 -16.59 6.82
N LYS A 250 -7.80 -17.65 7.47
CA LYS A 250 -7.01 -18.88 7.61
C LYS A 250 -6.72 -19.56 6.27
N LEU A 251 -7.62 -19.39 5.29
CA LEU A 251 -7.42 -19.85 3.92
C LEU A 251 -6.42 -18.94 3.18
N VAL A 252 -6.53 -17.62 3.37
CA VAL A 252 -5.59 -16.65 2.78
C VAL A 252 -4.17 -16.89 3.27
N GLU A 253 -3.95 -17.07 4.58
CA GLU A 253 -2.61 -17.34 5.10
C GLU A 253 -2.03 -18.66 4.58
N GLU A 254 -2.85 -19.71 4.48
CA GLU A 254 -2.42 -21.00 3.91
C GLU A 254 -2.05 -20.87 2.43
N PHE A 255 -2.80 -20.08 1.67
CA PHE A 255 -2.51 -19.81 0.26
C PHE A 255 -1.21 -19.02 0.07
N VAL A 256 -1.02 -17.97 0.86
CA VAL A 256 0.19 -17.13 0.84
C VAL A 256 1.43 -17.96 1.24
N GLU A 257 1.32 -18.80 2.27
CA GLU A 257 2.43 -19.67 2.65
C GLU A 257 2.79 -20.64 1.54
N ARG A 258 1.79 -21.23 0.87
CA ARG A 258 2.04 -22.11 -0.27
C ARG A 258 2.70 -21.38 -1.45
N LEU A 259 2.36 -20.11 -1.69
CA LEU A 259 3.04 -19.28 -2.71
C LEU A 259 4.52 -19.04 -2.35
N ARG A 260 4.85 -18.86 -1.07
CA ARG A 260 6.25 -18.72 -0.62
C ARG A 260 7.01 -20.02 -0.77
N GLU A 261 6.39 -21.14 -0.39
CA GLU A 261 6.96 -22.48 -0.51
C GLU A 261 7.26 -22.87 -1.95
N SER A 262 6.45 -22.42 -2.92
CA SER A 262 6.68 -22.71 -4.34
C SER A 262 7.94 -22.03 -4.88
N ARG A 263 8.36 -20.90 -4.29
CA ARG A 263 9.53 -20.10 -4.72
C ARG A 263 9.49 -19.70 -6.20
N ASN A 264 8.29 -19.59 -6.77
CA ASN A 264 8.06 -19.16 -8.15
C ASN A 264 7.79 -17.65 -8.26
N TYR A 265 7.49 -16.99 -7.14
CA TYR A 265 7.14 -15.58 -7.09
C TYR A 265 8.08 -14.78 -6.20
N ARG A 266 8.17 -13.49 -6.49
CA ARG A 266 8.90 -12.53 -5.67
C ARG A 266 8.13 -12.26 -4.38
N GLU A 267 8.85 -12.09 -3.28
CA GLU A 267 8.24 -11.82 -1.96
C GLU A 267 7.41 -10.52 -1.98
N SER A 268 7.85 -9.51 -2.73
CA SER A 268 7.12 -8.25 -2.92
C SER A 268 5.70 -8.47 -3.48
N TRP A 269 5.60 -9.30 -4.52
CA TRP A 269 4.32 -9.67 -5.13
C TRP A 269 3.46 -10.50 -4.18
N ILE A 270 4.05 -11.49 -3.49
CA ILE A 270 3.34 -12.33 -2.52
C ILE A 270 2.73 -11.49 -1.39
N ARG A 271 3.49 -10.54 -0.84
CA ARG A 271 3.04 -9.64 0.23
C ARG A 271 1.91 -8.72 -0.23
N THR A 272 1.98 -8.26 -1.47
CA THR A 272 0.91 -7.43 -2.06
C THR A 272 -0.36 -8.25 -2.30
N MET A 273 -0.22 -9.45 -2.88
CA MET A 273 -1.32 -10.41 -3.06
C MET A 273 -1.98 -10.79 -1.73
N ARG A 274 -1.21 -10.95 -0.66
CA ARG A 274 -1.73 -11.17 0.69
C ARG A 274 -2.66 -10.04 1.12
N THR A 275 -2.26 -8.77 0.95
CA THR A 275 -3.12 -7.64 1.33
C THR A 275 -4.39 -7.61 0.48
N GLU A 276 -4.27 -7.83 -0.82
CA GLU A 276 -5.43 -7.88 -1.72
C GLU A 276 -6.45 -8.95 -1.29
N LEU A 277 -5.98 -10.18 -1.05
CA LEU A 277 -6.86 -11.25 -0.58
C LEU A 277 -7.46 -10.93 0.79
N ARG A 278 -6.67 -10.42 1.75
CA ARG A 278 -7.16 -10.10 3.10
C ARG A 278 -8.25 -9.04 3.07
N THR A 279 -8.05 -7.96 2.34
CA THR A 279 -9.02 -6.86 2.23
C THR A 279 -10.29 -7.32 1.50
N MET A 280 -10.18 -8.16 0.45
CA MET A 280 -11.34 -8.78 -0.22
C MET A 280 -12.16 -9.65 0.74
N PHE A 281 -11.51 -10.50 1.53
CA PHE A 281 -12.23 -11.35 2.49
C PHE A 281 -12.76 -10.56 3.70
N ALA A 282 -12.03 -9.56 4.18
CA ALA A 282 -12.38 -8.78 5.36
C ALA A 282 -13.54 -7.83 5.11
N PHE A 283 -13.49 -7.08 4.00
CA PHE A 283 -14.43 -5.98 3.76
C PHE A 283 -15.54 -6.37 2.80
N VAL A 284 -15.24 -7.10 1.74
CA VAL A 284 -16.24 -7.41 0.72
C VAL A 284 -16.99 -8.68 1.10
N ARG A 285 -16.31 -9.82 1.14
CA ARG A 285 -16.96 -11.11 1.37
C ARG A 285 -17.78 -11.13 2.66
N ASN A 286 -17.24 -10.60 3.76
CA ASN A 286 -17.96 -10.58 5.03
C ASN A 286 -19.18 -9.65 5.00
N GLU A 287 -19.08 -8.47 4.39
CA GLU A 287 -20.19 -7.51 4.26
C GLU A 287 -21.33 -8.13 3.44
N PHE A 288 -21.03 -8.74 2.29
CA PHE A 288 -22.04 -9.32 1.38
C PHE A 288 -22.53 -10.71 1.76
N ALA A 289 -21.81 -11.43 2.61
CA ALA A 289 -22.27 -12.72 3.16
C ALA A 289 -23.37 -12.56 4.21
N HIS A 290 -23.38 -11.42 4.93
CA HIS A 290 -24.29 -11.20 6.05
C HIS A 290 -25.36 -10.15 5.78
N ASN A 291 -25.16 -9.28 4.79
CA ASN A 291 -26.08 -8.19 4.49
C ASN A 291 -26.61 -8.24 3.05
N VAL A 292 -27.83 -7.74 2.85
CA VAL A 292 -28.36 -7.37 1.54
C VAL A 292 -28.17 -5.87 1.42
N LEU A 293 -27.32 -5.44 0.50
CA LEU A 293 -26.95 -4.04 0.32
C LEU A 293 -27.23 -3.63 -1.11
N ASP A 294 -27.89 -2.49 -1.29
CA ASP A 294 -27.94 -1.81 -2.57
C ASP A 294 -26.60 -1.10 -2.78
N LEU A 295 -25.80 -1.66 -3.69
CA LEU A 295 -24.54 -1.06 -4.09
C LEU A 295 -24.77 0.01 -5.15
N GLU A 296 -24.19 1.18 -4.92
CA GLU A 296 -24.06 2.16 -5.97
C GLU A 296 -23.20 1.60 -7.13
N PRO A 297 -23.56 1.84 -8.40
CA PRO A 297 -22.86 1.26 -9.55
C PRO A 297 -21.33 1.42 -9.54
N ARG A 298 -20.80 2.58 -9.13
CA ARG A 298 -19.35 2.80 -9.09
C ARG A 298 -18.63 1.87 -8.12
N ARG A 299 -19.16 1.75 -6.90
CA ARG A 299 -18.62 0.88 -5.85
C ARG A 299 -18.84 -0.59 -6.20
N ALA A 300 -19.96 -0.92 -6.82
CA ALA A 300 -20.21 -2.24 -7.37
C ALA A 300 -19.15 -2.64 -8.39
N MET A 301 -18.91 -1.81 -9.41
CA MET A 301 -17.94 -2.11 -10.47
C MET A 301 -16.52 -2.22 -9.92
N ALA A 302 -16.14 -1.35 -8.97
CA ALA A 302 -14.85 -1.44 -8.29
C ALA A 302 -14.64 -2.81 -7.61
N ASN A 303 -15.62 -3.25 -6.82
CA ASN A 303 -15.54 -4.53 -6.11
C ASN A 303 -15.61 -5.74 -7.05
N ILE A 304 -16.45 -5.66 -8.09
CA ILE A 304 -16.63 -6.75 -9.06
C ILE A 304 -15.38 -6.93 -9.91
N GLY A 305 -14.84 -5.86 -10.48
CA GLY A 305 -13.62 -5.91 -11.29
C GLY A 305 -12.46 -6.50 -10.51
N ARG A 306 -12.28 -6.02 -9.28
CA ARG A 306 -11.28 -6.55 -8.35
C ARG A 306 -11.49 -8.03 -8.00
N ALA A 307 -12.72 -8.45 -7.68
CA ALA A 307 -12.99 -9.84 -7.36
C ALA A 307 -12.75 -10.77 -8.56
N ALA A 308 -13.12 -10.32 -9.76
CA ALA A 308 -12.87 -11.05 -11.01
C ALA A 308 -11.35 -11.17 -11.29
N ASP A 309 -10.61 -10.08 -11.14
CA ASP A 309 -9.15 -10.04 -11.30
C ASP A 309 -8.45 -10.99 -10.31
N LEU A 310 -8.84 -10.97 -9.03
CA LEU A 310 -8.31 -11.89 -8.03
C LEU A 310 -8.60 -13.36 -8.32
N VAL A 311 -9.79 -13.68 -8.86
CA VAL A 311 -10.07 -15.04 -9.34
C VAL A 311 -9.09 -15.41 -10.46
N GLY A 312 -8.88 -14.51 -11.43
CA GLY A 312 -7.92 -14.68 -12.52
C GLY A 312 -6.50 -14.93 -12.00
N MET A 313 -6.03 -14.10 -11.07
CA MET A 313 -4.71 -14.26 -10.45
C MET A 313 -4.56 -15.60 -9.72
N VAL A 314 -5.54 -15.98 -8.90
CA VAL A 314 -5.50 -17.28 -8.18
C VAL A 314 -5.52 -18.47 -9.13
N VAL A 315 -6.22 -18.37 -10.27
CA VAL A 315 -6.18 -19.40 -11.33
C VAL A 315 -4.84 -19.39 -12.07
N GLY A 316 -4.24 -18.23 -12.30
CA GLY A 316 -3.00 -18.08 -13.06
C GLY A 316 -1.73 -18.52 -12.33
N VAL A 317 -1.70 -18.47 -10.99
CA VAL A 317 -0.50 -18.84 -10.23
C VAL A 317 -0.27 -20.35 -10.17
N SER A 318 0.93 -20.83 -10.48
CA SER A 318 1.41 -22.15 -10.08
C SER A 318 1.79 -22.21 -8.59
N LEU A 319 1.34 -23.27 -7.91
CA LEU A 319 1.69 -23.59 -6.52
C LEU A 319 2.69 -24.74 -6.40
N ASP A 320 3.12 -25.32 -7.53
CA ASP A 320 4.07 -26.44 -7.57
C ASP A 320 5.51 -25.90 -7.54
N PRO A 321 6.34 -26.30 -6.56
CA PRO A 321 7.75 -25.91 -6.51
C PRO A 321 8.58 -26.29 -7.75
N GLN A 322 8.10 -27.22 -8.58
CA GLN A 322 8.83 -27.73 -9.75
C GLN A 322 8.57 -26.93 -11.04
N ASP A 323 7.62 -26.00 -11.03
CA ASP A 323 7.10 -25.32 -12.23
C ASP A 323 7.92 -24.09 -12.67
N ARG A 324 9.25 -24.15 -12.52
CA ARG A 324 10.15 -23.06 -12.95
C ARG A 324 10.37 -23.13 -14.46
N SER A 325 9.43 -22.57 -15.22
CA SER A 325 9.57 -22.34 -16.67
C SER A 325 10.42 -21.11 -16.98
#